data_AF-A0A1I0Q8L7-F1
#
_entry.id   AF-A0A1I0Q8L7-F1
#
_cell.length_a   1.000
_cell.length_b   1.000
_cell.length_c   1.000
_cell.angle_alpha   90.00
_cell.angle_beta   90.00
_cell.angle_gamma   90.00
#
_symmetry.space_group_name_H-M   'P 1'
#
loop_
_entity.id
_entity.type
_entity.pdbx_description
1 polymer ?
#
loop_
_entity_poly.entity_id
_entity_poly.type
_entity_poly.pdbx_seq_one_letter_code
_entity_poly.pdbx_strand_id
1 'polypeptide(L)'
;MGADLPDYYFRIRENGATVFRVDTENRQRRIEMDQIAVVNVNKGEVKPHGDRTLSEEDVAAIQDWLNKRVALLAQRNIDDILRAVDYMNTTTQWVQSKATDDELEEVTDDLLLAMHDLRTVLVRKKADRLLKDDKD
;
A
#
# COMPACT_ATOMS: atom_id res chain seq x y z
N MET A 1 -1.90 -9.75 31.78
CA MET A 1 -2.46 -10.42 30.60
C MET A 1 -1.30 -10.61 29.63
N GLY A 2 -0.64 -11.76 29.71
CA GLY A 2 0.43 -12.14 28.80
C GLY A 2 -0.22 -12.73 27.56
N ALA A 3 -0.35 -11.92 26.52
CA ALA A 3 -0.41 -12.48 25.18
C ALA A 3 1.03 -12.83 24.83
N ASP A 4 1.26 -14.07 24.36
CA ASP A 4 2.53 -14.44 23.76
C ASP A 4 2.83 -13.43 22.65
N LEU A 5 3.99 -12.79 22.74
CA LEU A 5 4.40 -11.80 21.75
C LEU A 5 4.89 -12.54 20.50
N PRO A 6 4.68 -11.98 19.30
CA PRO A 6 5.19 -12.61 18.08
C PRO A 6 6.72 -12.58 18.05
N ASP A 7 7.34 -13.63 17.52
CA ASP A 7 8.81 -13.73 17.40
C ASP A 7 9.41 -12.62 16.52
N TYR A 8 8.61 -12.06 15.61
CA TYR A 8 9.01 -11.01 14.69
C TYR A 8 8.06 -9.83 14.73
N TYR A 9 8.63 -8.63 14.72
CA TYR A 9 7.92 -7.38 14.56
C TYR A 9 8.39 -6.62 13.31
N PHE A 10 7.45 -6.33 12.41
CA PHE A 10 7.71 -5.61 11.17
C PHE A 10 7.22 -4.17 11.29
N ARG A 11 8.16 -3.24 11.53
CA ARG A 11 7.86 -1.81 11.56
C ARG A 11 7.75 -1.27 10.14
N ILE A 12 6.52 -1.03 9.70
CA ILE A 12 6.20 -0.50 8.37
C ILE A 12 6.93 0.83 8.12
N ARG A 13 7.43 0.96 6.89
CA ARG A 13 7.95 2.18 6.29
C ARG A 13 7.24 2.40 4.96
N GLU A 14 7.48 3.54 4.34
CA GLU A 14 6.91 3.89 3.03
C GLU A 14 7.09 2.78 1.98
N ASN A 15 8.32 2.26 1.82
CA ASN A 15 8.66 1.27 0.79
C ASN A 15 8.98 -0.13 1.35
N GLY A 16 8.58 -0.43 2.59
CA GLY A 16 8.80 -1.75 3.17
C GLY A 16 8.75 -1.79 4.68
N ALA A 17 9.72 -2.41 5.33
CA ALA A 17 9.74 -2.52 6.79
C ALA A 17 11.14 -2.65 7.39
N THR A 18 11.26 -2.24 8.65
CA THR A 18 12.34 -2.72 9.53
C THR A 18 11.87 -4.01 10.17
N VAL A 19 12.73 -5.03 10.21
CA VAL A 19 12.42 -6.30 10.83
C VAL A 19 13.16 -6.38 12.15
N PHE A 20 12.42 -6.64 13.22
CA PHE A 20 12.95 -6.90 14.54
C PHE A 20 12.63 -8.33 14.95
N ARG A 21 13.61 -9.03 15.52
CA ARG A 21 13.34 -10.22 16.33
C ARG A 21 12.96 -9.73 17.72
N VAL A 22 11.89 -10.29 18.27
CA VAL A 22 11.38 -9.91 19.60
C VAL A 22 11.86 -10.94 20.61
N ASP A 23 12.52 -10.48 21.66
CA ASP A 23 12.94 -11.31 22.79
C ASP A 23 12.20 -10.86 24.05
N THR A 24 11.59 -11.81 24.75
CA THR A 24 10.81 -11.58 25.97
C THR A 24 11.32 -12.37 27.17
N GLU A 25 12.36 -13.20 26.99
CA GLU A 25 12.85 -14.15 27.99
C GLU A 25 13.92 -13.56 28.93
N ASN A 26 14.16 -12.24 28.89
CA ASN A 26 15.08 -11.64 29.85
C ASN A 26 14.52 -11.68 31.29
N ARG A 27 15.43 -11.75 32.28
CA ARG A 27 15.07 -11.81 33.71
C ARG A 27 14.20 -10.65 34.21
N GLN A 28 14.08 -9.58 33.42
CA GLN A 28 13.35 -8.36 33.75
C GLN A 28 11.95 -8.29 33.10
N ARG A 29 11.55 -9.30 32.31
CA ARG A 29 10.31 -9.31 31.50
C ARG A 29 10.16 -8.07 30.62
N ARG A 30 11.27 -7.54 30.12
CA ARG A 30 11.29 -6.41 29.18
C ARG A 30 11.29 -6.93 27.76
N ILE A 31 10.49 -6.31 26.91
CA ILE A 31 10.49 -6.58 25.47
C ILE A 31 11.77 -5.98 24.88
N GLU A 32 12.63 -6.84 24.35
CA GLU A 32 13.77 -6.43 23.54
C GLU A 32 13.44 -6.62 22.06
N MET A 33 13.86 -5.67 21.24
CA MET A 33 13.66 -5.70 19.80
C MET A 33 15.02 -5.55 19.13
N ASP A 34 15.52 -6.67 18.61
CA ASP A 34 16.80 -6.72 17.92
C ASP A 34 16.57 -6.55 16.42
N GLN A 35 17.12 -5.50 15.83
CA GLN A 35 16.96 -5.24 14.41
C GLN A 35 17.78 -6.24 13.60
N ILE A 36 17.09 -7.06 12.80
CA ILE A 36 17.76 -8.10 12.00
C ILE A 36 17.89 -7.73 10.53
N ALA A 37 16.96 -6.94 9.99
CA ALA A 37 16.93 -6.62 8.56
C ALA A 37 16.11 -5.37 8.23
N VAL A 38 16.27 -4.90 7.00
CA VAL A 38 15.36 -3.97 6.33
C VAL A 38 14.87 -4.63 5.04
N VAL A 39 13.56 -4.59 4.84
CA VAL A 39 12.88 -5.16 3.67
C VAL A 39 12.40 -4.03 2.78
N ASN A 40 12.61 -4.16 1.47
CA ASN A 40 12.03 -3.30 0.45
C ASN A 40 10.94 -4.09 -0.30
N VAL A 41 9.69 -3.70 -0.13
CA VAL A 41 8.54 -4.42 -0.69
C VAL A 41 8.44 -4.22 -2.20
N ASN A 42 8.83 -3.05 -2.72
CA ASN A 42 8.76 -2.78 -4.16
C ASN A 42 9.77 -3.62 -4.97
N LYS A 43 10.92 -3.92 -4.35
CA LYS A 43 12.00 -4.69 -5.00
C LYS A 43 12.05 -6.16 -4.59
N GLY A 44 11.35 -6.55 -3.52
CA GLY A 44 11.53 -7.86 -2.90
C GLY A 44 12.90 -8.04 -2.23
N GLU A 45 13.65 -6.96 -2.01
CA GLU A 45 15.01 -7.03 -1.46
C GLU A 45 14.98 -7.09 0.06
N VAL A 46 15.76 -7.99 0.64
CA VAL A 46 16.02 -8.08 2.08
C VAL A 46 17.48 -7.74 2.35
N LYS A 47 17.72 -6.75 3.21
CA LYS A 47 19.06 -6.30 3.60
C LYS A 47 19.28 -6.60 5.08
N PRO A 48 20.17 -7.54 5.44
CA PRO A 48 20.51 -7.79 6.84
C PRO A 48 21.06 -6.52 7.51
N HIS A 49 20.87 -6.42 8.82
CA HIS A 49 21.37 -5.30 9.60
C HIS A 49 22.83 -5.54 10.04
N GLY A 50 23.73 -4.63 9.68
CA GLY A 50 25.17 -4.79 9.95
C GLY A 50 25.75 -6.00 9.23
N ASP A 51 26.67 -6.71 9.90
CA ASP A 51 27.33 -7.93 9.37
C ASP A 51 26.56 -9.22 9.74
N ARG A 52 25.26 -9.11 10.04
CA ARG A 52 24.44 -10.26 10.48
C ARG A 52 24.12 -11.18 9.31
N THR A 53 24.22 -12.49 9.55
CA THR A 53 23.63 -13.52 8.71
C THR A 53 22.25 -13.88 9.23
N LEU A 54 21.24 -13.82 8.37
CA LEU A 54 19.87 -14.22 8.71
C LEU A 54 19.77 -15.75 8.80
N SER A 55 19.03 -16.26 9.80
CA SER A 55 18.71 -17.68 9.87
C SER A 55 17.67 -18.08 8.83
N GLU A 56 17.49 -19.38 8.59
CA GLU A 56 16.41 -19.87 7.72
C GLU A 56 15.02 -19.44 8.21
N GLU A 57 14.84 -19.39 9.53
CA GLU A 57 13.61 -18.90 10.17
C GLU A 57 13.39 -17.41 9.94
N ASP A 58 14.43 -16.58 10.06
CA ASP A 58 14.35 -15.15 9.75
C ASP A 58 13.88 -14.95 8.30
N VAL A 59 14.49 -15.69 7.36
CA VAL A 59 14.18 -15.60 5.93
C VAL A 59 12.73 -16.04 5.67
N ALA A 60 12.29 -17.14 6.27
CA ALA A 60 10.93 -17.64 6.12
C ALA A 60 9.89 -16.63 6.65
N ALA A 61 10.12 -16.07 7.83
CA ALA A 61 9.24 -15.05 8.43
C ALA A 61 9.16 -13.79 7.57
N ILE A 62 10.31 -13.31 7.06
CA ILE A 62 10.37 -12.15 6.18
C ILE A 62 9.63 -12.40 4.87
N GLN A 63 9.79 -13.58 4.26
CA GLN A 63 9.13 -13.92 3.00
C GLN A 63 7.61 -14.04 3.15
N ASP A 64 7.13 -14.69 4.22
CA ASP A 64 5.70 -14.78 4.52
C ASP A 64 5.09 -13.38 4.73
N TRP A 65 5.76 -12.54 5.52
CA TRP A 65 5.33 -11.16 5.72
C TRP A 65 5.29 -10.37 4.40
N LEU A 66 6.31 -10.52 3.55
CA LEU A 66 6.38 -9.83 2.26
C LEU A 66 5.23 -10.24 1.35
N ASN A 67 4.94 -11.54 1.24
CA ASN A 67 3.83 -12.06 0.43
C ASN A 67 2.48 -11.49 0.89
N LYS A 68 2.22 -11.53 2.20
CA LYS A 68 1.01 -10.95 2.80
C LYS A 68 0.93 -9.45 2.57
N ARG A 69 2.06 -8.74 2.66
CA ARG A 69 2.13 -7.30 2.47
C ARG A 69 1.82 -6.90 1.02
N VAL A 70 2.39 -7.61 0.04
CA VAL A 70 2.12 -7.36 -1.39
C VAL A 70 0.64 -7.58 -1.70
N ALA A 71 0.06 -8.69 -1.24
CA ALA A 71 -1.37 -8.97 -1.44
C ALA A 71 -2.26 -7.87 -0.83
N LEU A 72 -1.96 -7.45 0.40
CA LEU A 72 -2.70 -6.38 1.07
C LEU A 72 -2.56 -5.03 0.35
N LEU A 73 -1.37 -4.69 -0.14
CA LEU A 73 -1.15 -3.46 -0.89
C LEU A 73 -1.91 -3.47 -2.22
N ALA A 74 -1.95 -4.61 -2.92
CA ALA A 74 -2.73 -4.75 -4.14
C ALA A 74 -4.23 -4.56 -3.90
N GLN A 75 -4.77 -5.14 -2.82
CA GLN A 75 -6.16 -4.94 -2.42
C GLN A 75 -6.45 -3.46 -2.13
N ARG A 76 -5.62 -2.81 -1.30
CA ARG A 76 -5.77 -1.40 -0.95
C ARG A 76 -5.68 -0.48 -2.16
N ASN A 77 -4.81 -0.79 -3.11
CA ASN A 77 -4.68 -0.01 -4.33
C ASN A 77 -5.99 0.01 -5.14
N ILE A 78 -6.68 -1.13 -5.24
CA ILE A 78 -8.00 -1.19 -5.89
C ILE A 78 -9.05 -0.42 -5.07
N ASP A 79 -9.05 -0.58 -3.75
CA ASP A 79 -9.98 0.13 -2.88
C ASP A 79 -9.80 1.66 -2.96
N ASP A 80 -8.57 2.15 -3.06
CA ASP A 80 -8.27 3.58 -3.20
C ASP A 80 -8.72 4.12 -4.56
N ILE A 81 -8.62 3.34 -5.64
CA ILE A 81 -9.18 3.68 -6.95
C ILE A 81 -10.71 3.73 -6.90
N LEU A 82 -11.35 2.78 -6.21
CA LEU A 82 -12.80 2.80 -6.00
C LEU A 82 -13.23 4.03 -5.18
N ARG A 83 -12.44 4.42 -4.18
CA ARG A 83 -12.70 5.64 -3.41
C ARG A 83 -12.64 6.90 -4.29
N ALA A 84 -11.79 6.93 -5.32
CA ALA A 84 -11.80 8.04 -6.28
C ALA A 84 -13.16 8.16 -7.01
N VAL A 85 -13.81 7.04 -7.33
CA VAL A 85 -15.16 7.05 -7.92
C VAL A 85 -16.19 7.63 -6.94
N ASP A 86 -16.11 7.26 -5.66
CA ASP A 86 -16.98 7.81 -4.62
C ASP A 86 -16.78 9.32 -4.44
N TYR A 87 -15.53 9.80 -4.47
CA TYR A 87 -15.22 11.22 -4.46
C TYR A 87 -15.82 11.93 -5.67
N MET A 88 -15.68 11.39 -6.90
CA MET A 88 -16.30 11.97 -8.08
C MET A 88 -17.83 12.08 -7.96
N ASN A 89 -18.47 11.04 -7.44
CA ASN A 89 -19.92 11.02 -7.25
C ASN A 89 -20.38 12.04 -6.20
N THR A 90 -19.69 12.10 -5.06
CA THR A 90 -20.02 13.05 -3.98
C THR A 90 -19.72 14.49 -4.37
N THR A 91 -18.63 14.74 -5.11
CA THR A 91 -18.33 16.06 -5.72
C THR A 91 -19.43 16.46 -6.71
N THR A 92 -19.88 15.54 -7.56
CA THR A 92 -21.01 15.81 -8.48
C THR A 92 -22.27 16.21 -7.72
N GLN A 93 -22.59 15.49 -6.64
CA GLN A 93 -23.74 15.83 -5.80
C GLN A 93 -23.57 17.20 -5.13
N TRP A 94 -22.37 17.54 -4.64
CA TRP A 94 -22.08 18.85 -4.06
C TRP A 94 -22.24 19.98 -5.08
N VAL A 95 -21.70 19.83 -6.30
CA VAL A 95 -21.89 20.78 -7.42
C VAL A 95 -23.37 21.04 -7.68
N GLN A 96 -24.20 20.00 -7.65
CA GLN A 96 -25.63 20.11 -7.96
C GLN A 96 -26.46 20.79 -6.86
N SER A 97 -26.09 20.63 -5.60
CA SER A 97 -26.99 20.97 -4.49
C SER A 97 -26.44 21.94 -3.46
N LYS A 98 -25.15 22.26 -3.49
CA LYS A 98 -24.48 23.03 -2.43
C LYS A 98 -23.46 24.06 -2.91
N ALA A 99 -22.79 23.82 -4.04
CA ALA A 99 -21.71 24.68 -4.50
C ALA A 99 -22.18 26.11 -4.79
N THR A 100 -21.36 27.08 -4.41
CA THR A 100 -21.53 28.50 -4.76
C THR A 100 -20.80 28.85 -6.05
N ASP A 101 -21.16 29.97 -6.69
CA ASP A 101 -20.54 30.41 -7.94
C ASP A 101 -19.01 30.62 -7.79
N ASP A 102 -18.58 31.24 -6.69
CA ASP A 102 -17.16 31.48 -6.40
C ASP A 102 -16.37 30.17 -6.22
N GLU A 103 -16.95 29.19 -5.50
CA GLU A 103 -16.34 27.86 -5.33
C GLU A 103 -16.26 27.12 -6.67
N LEU A 104 -17.27 27.27 -7.55
CA LEU A 104 -17.25 26.66 -8.88
C LEU A 104 -16.19 27.29 -9.78
N GLU A 105 -16.00 28.61 -9.73
CA GLU A 105 -14.94 29.30 -10.48
C GLU A 105 -13.54 28.78 -10.07
N GLU A 106 -13.33 28.47 -8.80
CA GLU A 106 -12.05 27.97 -8.29
C GLU A 106 -11.72 26.55 -8.77
N VAL A 107 -12.71 25.64 -8.89
CA VAL A 107 -12.43 24.20 -9.09
C VAL A 107 -12.82 23.63 -10.45
N THR A 108 -13.62 24.34 -11.25
CA THR A 108 -14.25 23.75 -12.45
C THR A 108 -13.23 23.29 -13.49
N ASP A 109 -12.28 24.16 -13.86
CA ASP A 109 -11.32 23.83 -14.92
C ASP A 109 -10.39 22.68 -14.51
N ASP A 110 -9.91 22.67 -13.27
CA ASP A 110 -9.07 21.59 -12.73
C ASP A 110 -9.82 20.24 -12.73
N LEU A 111 -11.08 20.23 -12.31
CA LEU A 111 -11.92 19.03 -12.34
C LEU A 111 -12.15 18.55 -13.78
N LEU A 112 -12.45 19.44 -14.71
CA LEU A 112 -12.70 19.10 -16.12
C LEU A 112 -11.45 18.52 -16.79
N LEU A 113 -10.28 19.12 -16.55
CA LEU A 113 -9.00 18.63 -17.09
C LEU A 113 -8.63 17.26 -16.52
N ALA A 114 -8.74 17.07 -15.20
CA ALA A 114 -8.45 15.79 -14.55
C ALA A 114 -9.38 14.68 -15.04
N MET A 115 -10.68 14.95 -15.18
CA MET A 115 -11.65 14.01 -15.74
C MET A 115 -11.34 13.66 -17.19
N HIS A 116 -10.98 14.65 -18.01
CA HIS A 116 -10.69 14.45 -19.42
C HIS A 116 -9.47 13.55 -19.64
N ASP A 117 -8.38 13.81 -18.91
CA ASP A 117 -7.15 13.01 -18.99
C ASP A 117 -7.41 11.55 -18.58
N LEU A 118 -8.02 11.36 -17.39
CA LEU A 118 -8.36 10.03 -16.89
C LEU A 118 -9.26 9.27 -17.87
N ARG A 119 -10.31 9.91 -18.40
CA ARG A 119 -11.20 9.32 -19.39
C ARG A 119 -10.42 8.87 -20.64
N THR A 120 -9.54 9.72 -21.16
CA THR A 120 -8.76 9.44 -22.37
C THR A 120 -7.89 8.19 -22.20
N VAL A 121 -7.17 8.10 -21.07
CA VAL A 121 -6.34 6.93 -20.76
C VAL A 121 -7.19 5.65 -20.60
N LEU A 122 -8.31 5.72 -19.88
CA LEU A 122 -9.20 4.57 -19.65
C LEU A 122 -9.83 4.05 -20.95
N VAL A 123 -10.31 4.95 -21.81
CA VAL A 123 -10.89 4.59 -23.11
C VAL A 123 -9.86 3.88 -23.98
N ARG A 124 -8.63 4.41 -24.06
CA ARG A 124 -7.53 3.77 -24.78
C ARG A 124 -7.22 2.37 -24.25
N LYS A 125 -7.06 2.22 -22.93
CA LYS A 125 -6.80 0.90 -22.30
C LYS A 125 -7.94 -0.09 -22.49
N LYS A 126 -9.19 0.36 -22.57
CA LYS A 126 -10.34 -0.49 -22.87
C LYS A 126 -10.29 -0.99 -24.33
N ALA A 127 -10.00 -0.10 -25.29
CA ALA A 127 -9.84 -0.48 -26.69
C ALA A 127 -8.68 -1.47 -26.90
N ASP A 128 -7.52 -1.22 -26.27
CA ASP A 128 -6.34 -2.10 -26.35
C ASP A 128 -6.62 -3.53 -25.84
N ARG A 129 -7.54 -3.70 -24.88
CA ARG A 129 -7.93 -5.02 -24.35
C ARG A 129 -8.85 -5.77 -25.32
N LEU A 130 -9.87 -5.11 -25.85
CA LEU A 130 -10.77 -5.69 -26.85
C LEU A 130 -10.01 -6.20 -28.08
N LEU A 131 -9.03 -5.44 -28.57
CA LEU A 131 -8.19 -5.84 -29.71
C LEU A 131 -7.25 -7.02 -29.44
N LYS A 132 -6.97 -7.35 -28.17
CA LYS A 132 -6.20 -8.53 -27.79
C LYS A 132 -7.10 -9.76 -27.69
N ASP A 133 -8.27 -9.59 -27.07
CA ASP A 133 -9.27 -10.66 -26.95
C ASP A 133 -9.78 -11.13 -28.34
N ASP A 134 -9.82 -10.25 -29.34
CA ASP A 134 -10.18 -10.60 -30.73
C ASP A 134 -9.07 -11.37 -31.51
N LYS A 135 -7.84 -11.41 -30.99
CA LYS A 135 -6.67 -12.05 -31.64
C LYS A 135 -6.31 -13.42 -31.06
N ASP A 136 -6.83 -13.75 -29.89
CA ASP A 136 -6.67 -15.03 -29.20
C ASP A 136 -7.89 -15.95 -29.45
#